data_AF-A0A7R6QEB7-F1
#
_entry.id   AF-A0A7R6QEB7-F1
#
_cell.length_a   1.000
_cell.length_b   1.000
_cell.length_c   1.000
_cell.angle_alpha   90.00
_cell.angle_beta   90.00
_cell.angle_gamma   90.00
#
_symmetry.space_group_name_H-M   'P 1'
#
loop_
_entity.id
_entity.type
_entity.pdbx_description
1 polymer ?
#
loop_
_entity_poly.entity_id
_entity_poly.type
_entity_poly.pdbx_seq_one_letter_code
_entity_poly.pdbx_strand_id
1 'polypeptide(L)'
;MTNPTAPQQAAAVDMLTNNVPAPQIAADTNLSLGQVTALAEEHGLTAAHRQQRDSAQIDALRWGETHGNKTTRGLADRTRAGLQRLRDLMDAEQQTAEAESEVTKLKQQLAEAEEKLRAARRGGKPAASPVTAPPAPAGSSSPWPEDSKAVRQEIREWAGTRGYQVSDRGVIPAHVVTAWRNRDDAPQRQAG
;
A
#
# COMPACT_ATOMS: atom_id res chain seq x y z
N MET A 1 -37.68 16.00 30.30
CA MET A 1 -36.25 16.17 29.97
C MET A 1 -35.50 16.32 31.29
N THR A 2 -34.71 15.33 31.67
CA THR A 2 -33.87 15.39 32.88
C THR A 2 -32.74 16.38 32.67
N ASN A 3 -32.51 17.26 33.64
CA ASN A 3 -31.36 18.16 33.60
C ASN A 3 -30.05 17.34 33.68
N PRO A 4 -29.05 17.66 32.87
CA PRO A 4 -27.77 16.97 32.90
C PRO A 4 -27.10 17.21 34.25
N THR A 5 -26.53 16.15 34.81
CA THR A 5 -25.82 16.24 36.09
C THR A 5 -24.41 16.80 35.86
N ALA A 6 -23.86 17.51 36.86
CA ALA A 6 -22.49 18.01 36.83
C ALA A 6 -21.43 16.96 36.40
N PRO A 7 -21.46 15.69 36.87
CA PRO A 7 -20.49 14.69 36.40
C PRO A 7 -20.66 14.32 34.92
N GLN A 8 -21.88 14.29 34.38
CA GLN A 8 -22.10 14.01 32.95
C GLN A 8 -21.55 15.14 32.07
N GLN A 9 -21.76 16.38 32.48
CA GLN A 9 -21.23 17.55 31.78
C GLN A 9 -19.70 17.56 31.83
N ALA A 10 -19.09 17.28 32.99
CA ALA A 10 -17.64 17.20 33.13
C ALA A 10 -17.04 16.10 32.25
N ALA A 11 -17.65 14.91 32.22
CA ALA A 11 -17.23 13.83 31.34
C ALA A 11 -17.34 14.21 29.86
N ALA A 12 -18.43 14.88 29.46
CA ALA A 12 -18.61 15.35 28.09
C ALA A 12 -17.54 16.38 27.69
N VAL A 13 -17.19 17.32 28.58
CA VAL A 13 -16.15 18.32 28.34
C VAL A 13 -14.76 17.67 28.21
N ASP A 14 -14.45 16.68 29.04
CA ASP A 14 -13.20 15.92 28.93
C ASP A 14 -13.12 15.18 27.58
N MET A 15 -14.19 14.50 27.18
CA MET A 15 -14.26 13.83 25.88
C MET A 15 -14.16 14.82 24.71
N LEU A 16 -14.79 16.00 24.80
CA LEU A 16 -14.65 17.07 23.80
C LEU A 16 -13.21 17.58 23.69
N THR A 17 -12.52 17.68 24.83
CA THR A 17 -11.10 18.09 24.89
C THR A 17 -10.21 17.04 24.21
N ASN A 18 -10.56 15.76 24.36
CA ASN A 18 -9.92 14.63 23.70
C ASN A 18 -10.37 14.42 22.24
N ASN A 19 -11.11 15.37 21.65
CA ASN A 19 -11.62 15.34 20.27
C ASN A 19 -12.55 14.16 19.94
N VAL A 20 -13.28 13.63 20.93
CA VAL A 20 -14.31 12.62 20.68
C VAL A 20 -15.50 13.26 19.95
N PRO A 21 -16.11 12.60 18.93
CA PRO A 21 -17.25 13.15 18.21
C PRO A 21 -18.49 13.36 19.09
N ALA A 22 -19.20 14.48 18.89
CA ALA A 22 -20.41 14.81 19.66
C ALA A 22 -21.50 13.71 19.68
N PRO A 23 -21.75 12.94 18.59
CA PRO A 23 -22.68 11.82 18.64
C PRO A 23 -22.23 10.69 19.58
N GLN A 24 -20.93 10.42 19.65
CA GLN A 24 -20.37 9.41 20.54
C GLN A 24 -20.45 9.86 22.00
N ILE A 25 -20.13 11.14 22.26
CA ILE A 25 -20.24 11.73 23.59
C ILE A 25 -21.69 11.67 24.09
N ALA A 26 -22.65 12.00 23.21
CA ALA A 26 -24.07 11.92 23.54
C ALA A 26 -24.48 10.49 23.95
N ALA A 27 -24.01 9.47 23.23
CA ALA A 27 -24.25 8.07 23.55
C ALA A 27 -23.62 7.66 24.89
N ASP A 28 -22.38 8.05 25.16
CA ASP A 28 -21.62 7.60 26.34
C ASP A 28 -22.01 8.34 27.63
N THR A 29 -22.44 9.60 27.53
CA THR A 29 -22.77 10.45 28.68
C THR A 29 -24.27 10.57 28.95
N ASN A 30 -25.10 9.98 28.08
CA ASN A 30 -26.56 10.08 28.10
C ASN A 30 -27.05 11.54 28.02
N LEU A 31 -26.30 12.38 27.30
CA LEU A 31 -26.67 13.75 26.96
C LEU A 31 -27.32 13.77 25.58
N SER A 32 -28.24 14.70 25.36
CA SER A 32 -28.70 14.98 23.99
C SER A 32 -27.60 15.63 23.17
N LEU A 33 -27.62 15.42 21.86
CA LEU A 33 -26.68 16.06 20.93
C LEU A 33 -26.68 17.60 21.08
N GLY A 34 -27.85 18.21 21.28
CA GLY A 34 -27.96 19.66 21.49
C GLY A 34 -27.28 20.14 22.79
N GLN A 35 -27.33 19.34 23.87
CA GLN A 35 -26.62 19.65 25.12
C GLN A 35 -25.10 19.53 24.95
N VAL A 36 -24.64 18.50 24.24
CA VAL A 36 -23.20 18.35 23.94
C VAL A 36 -22.70 19.51 23.07
N THR A 37 -23.48 19.91 22.06
CA THR A 37 -23.13 21.08 21.22
C THR A 37 -23.11 22.37 22.03
N ALA A 38 -24.09 22.61 22.91
CA ALA A 38 -24.14 23.79 23.76
C ALA A 38 -22.93 23.85 24.71
N LEU A 39 -22.55 22.73 25.33
CA LEU A 39 -21.33 22.64 26.15
C LEU A 39 -20.08 22.90 25.30
N ALA A 40 -20.01 22.34 24.09
CA ALA A 40 -18.90 22.59 23.19
C ALA A 40 -18.79 24.07 22.78
N GLU A 41 -19.91 24.77 22.60
CA GLU A 41 -19.94 26.21 22.32
C GLU A 41 -19.49 27.03 23.53
N GLU A 42 -20.06 26.76 24.70
CA GLU A 42 -19.72 27.44 25.97
C GLU A 42 -18.22 27.35 26.29
N HIS A 43 -17.62 26.18 26.06
CA HIS A 43 -16.21 25.94 26.32
C HIS A 43 -15.29 26.22 25.12
N GLY A 44 -15.82 26.66 23.97
CA GLY A 44 -15.01 26.92 22.78
C GLY A 44 -14.35 25.66 22.19
N LEU A 45 -14.96 24.49 22.34
CA LEU A 45 -14.47 23.17 21.92
C LEU A 45 -15.11 22.68 20.61
N THR A 46 -15.91 23.53 19.95
CA THR A 46 -16.45 23.19 18.62
C THR A 46 -15.35 23.11 17.56
N ALA A 47 -15.66 22.45 16.45
CA ALA A 47 -14.77 22.38 15.29
C ALA A 47 -14.41 23.78 14.75
N ALA A 48 -15.37 24.71 14.75
CA ALA A 48 -15.14 26.08 14.31
C ALA A 48 -14.11 26.81 15.19
N HIS A 49 -14.21 26.66 16.52
CA HIS A 49 -13.24 27.25 17.44
C HIS A 49 -11.85 26.63 17.28
N ARG A 50 -11.74 25.30 17.03
CA ARG A 50 -10.46 24.66 16.70
C ARG A 50 -9.84 25.28 15.45
N GLN A 51 -10.61 25.36 14.36
CA GLN A 51 -10.14 25.96 13.12
C GLN A 51 -9.70 27.42 13.30
N GLN A 52 -10.41 28.20 14.11
CA GLN A 52 -10.03 29.56 14.43
C GLN A 52 -8.73 29.65 15.25
N ARG A 53 -8.50 28.73 16.18
CA ARG A 53 -7.21 28.67 16.91
C ARG A 53 -6.07 28.32 15.96
N ASP A 54 -6.27 27.35 15.07
CA ASP A 54 -5.26 26.93 14.11
C ASP A 54 -4.91 28.07 13.14
N SER A 55 -5.93 28.79 12.63
CA SER A 55 -5.70 29.95 11.77
C SER A 55 -4.93 31.06 12.50
N ALA A 56 -5.29 31.35 13.75
CA ALA A 56 -4.59 32.32 14.58
C ALA A 56 -3.12 31.93 14.83
N GLN A 57 -2.82 30.63 15.00
CA GLN A 57 -1.44 30.15 15.12
C GLN A 57 -0.65 30.33 13.82
N ILE A 58 -1.26 30.03 12.67
CA ILE A 58 -0.64 30.24 11.35
C ILE A 58 -0.38 31.73 11.10
N ASP A 59 -1.33 32.60 11.48
CA ASP A 59 -1.16 34.05 11.39
C ASP A 59 -0.03 34.54 12.31
N ALA A 60 0.07 33.99 13.52
CA ALA A 60 1.17 34.32 14.45
C ALA A 60 2.55 33.92 13.91
N LEU A 61 2.66 32.77 13.23
CA LEU A 61 3.90 32.37 12.56
C LEU A 61 4.27 33.34 11.42
N ARG A 62 3.30 33.70 10.57
CA ARG A 62 3.50 34.66 9.47
C ARG A 62 3.92 36.05 9.98
N TRP A 63 3.26 36.52 11.05
CA TRP A 63 3.66 37.75 11.73
C TRP A 63 5.09 37.65 12.27
N GLY A 64 5.42 36.52 12.93
CA GLY A 64 6.74 36.30 13.52
C GLY A 64 7.88 36.34 12.50
N GLU A 65 7.68 35.82 11.30
CA GLU A 65 8.65 35.80 10.19
C GLU A 65 8.98 37.20 9.63
N THR A 66 7.99 38.09 9.62
CA THR A 66 8.15 39.47 9.12
C THR A 66 8.54 40.45 10.22
N HIS A 67 8.67 39.98 11.46
CA HIS A 67 8.88 40.84 12.61
C HIS A 67 10.32 41.38 12.70
N GLY A 68 10.48 42.64 13.12
CA GLY A 68 11.80 43.30 13.19
C GLY A 68 12.76 42.65 14.20
N ASN A 69 12.24 42.08 15.29
CA ASN A 69 13.04 41.42 16.31
C ASN A 69 13.56 40.04 15.83
N LYS A 70 14.88 39.87 15.88
CA LYS A 70 15.58 38.63 15.51
C LYS A 70 15.13 37.41 16.33
N THR A 71 14.85 37.58 17.61
CA THR A 71 14.41 36.47 18.49
C THR A 71 13.04 35.94 18.07
N THR A 72 12.12 36.84 17.74
CA THR A 72 10.77 36.48 17.26
C THR A 72 10.84 35.74 15.92
N ARG A 73 11.63 36.24 14.97
CA ARG A 73 11.86 35.55 13.68
C ARG A 73 12.46 34.17 13.88
N GLY A 74 13.52 34.07 14.68
CA GLY A 74 14.18 32.80 14.98
C GLY A 74 13.27 31.81 15.71
N LEU A 75 12.28 32.27 16.49
CA LEU A 75 11.27 31.39 17.06
C LEU A 75 10.32 30.87 15.98
N ALA A 76 9.80 31.72 15.10
CA ALA A 76 8.93 31.31 14.00
C ALA A 76 9.63 30.31 13.07
N ASP A 77 10.88 30.57 12.71
CA ASP A 77 11.70 29.67 11.88
C ASP A 77 11.87 28.29 12.53
N ARG A 78 12.20 28.25 13.83
CA ARG A 78 12.34 26.98 14.57
C ARG A 78 11.02 26.23 14.64
N THR A 79 9.91 26.91 14.87
CA THR A 79 8.58 26.29 14.90
C THR A 79 8.24 25.70 13.55
N ARG A 80 8.47 26.43 12.44
CA ARG A 80 8.26 25.91 11.08
C ARG A 80 9.13 24.68 10.80
N ALA A 81 10.41 24.73 11.15
CA ALA A 81 11.29 23.57 11.02
C ALA A 81 10.82 22.37 11.87
N GLY A 82 10.26 22.61 13.06
CA GLY A 82 9.65 21.58 13.89
C GLY A 82 8.43 20.94 13.24
N LEU A 83 7.51 21.75 12.70
CA LEU A 83 6.33 21.25 11.99
C LEU A 83 6.70 20.43 10.75
N GLN A 84 7.73 20.84 9.99
CA GLN A 84 8.22 20.06 8.85
C GLN A 84 8.73 18.69 9.29
N ARG A 85 9.51 18.61 10.39
CA ARG A 85 10.00 17.33 10.91
C ARG A 85 8.87 16.39 11.33
N LEU A 86 7.80 16.93 11.94
CA LEU A 86 6.63 16.12 12.28
C LEU A 86 5.96 15.56 11.02
N ARG A 87 5.88 16.36 9.96
CA ARG A 87 5.33 15.89 8.68
C ARG A 87 6.17 14.78 8.08
N ASP A 88 7.48 14.96 8.05
CA ASP A 88 8.41 13.95 7.52
C ASP A 88 8.29 12.62 8.29
N LEU A 89 8.10 12.67 9.62
CA LEU A 89 7.86 11.49 10.44
C LEU A 89 6.55 10.78 10.09
N MET A 90 5.45 11.53 9.94
CA MET A 90 4.17 10.97 9.53
C MET A 90 4.24 10.30 8.16
N ASP A 91 4.94 10.93 7.21
CA ASP A 91 5.12 10.37 5.86
C ASP A 91 5.98 9.10 5.89
N ALA A 92 7.01 9.04 6.75
CA ALA A 92 7.83 7.84 6.94
C ALA A 92 7.05 6.68 7.58
N GLU A 93 6.20 6.96 8.56
CA GLU A 93 5.31 5.96 9.18
C GLU A 93 4.32 5.40 8.15
N GLN A 94 3.73 6.27 7.32
CA GLN A 94 2.81 5.86 6.26
C GLN A 94 3.50 4.94 5.23
N GLN A 95 4.70 5.28 4.78
CA GLN A 95 5.49 4.44 3.88
C GLN A 95 5.81 3.07 4.48
N THR A 96 6.10 3.04 5.79
CA THR A 96 6.36 1.79 6.49
C THR A 96 5.10 0.91 6.52
N ALA A 97 3.95 1.50 6.85
CA ALA A 97 2.68 0.78 6.86
C ALA A 97 2.29 0.24 5.48
N GLU A 98 2.53 1.01 4.42
CA GLU A 98 2.31 0.58 3.03
C GLU A 98 3.22 -0.58 2.66
N ALA A 99 4.52 -0.47 2.94
CA ALA A 99 5.48 -1.53 2.68
C ALA A 99 5.13 -2.82 3.46
N GLU A 100 4.74 -2.70 4.72
CA GLU A 100 4.27 -3.85 5.50
C GLU A 100 3.02 -4.48 4.87
N SER A 101 2.05 -3.68 4.43
CA SER A 101 0.86 -4.17 3.75
C SER A 101 1.21 -4.92 2.46
N GLU A 102 2.15 -4.41 1.67
CA GLU A 102 2.63 -5.08 0.46
C GLU A 102 3.33 -6.40 0.79
N VAL A 103 4.17 -6.42 1.82
CA VAL A 103 4.83 -7.65 2.29
C VAL A 103 3.79 -8.68 2.72
N THR A 104 2.73 -8.28 3.43
CA THR A 104 1.66 -9.22 3.82
C THR A 104 0.94 -9.79 2.59
N LYS A 105 0.62 -8.96 1.61
CA LYS A 105 -0.01 -9.38 0.35
C LYS A 105 0.88 -10.35 -0.44
N LEU A 106 2.16 -10.04 -0.57
CA LEU A 106 3.13 -10.90 -1.27
C LEU A 106 3.28 -12.25 -0.57
N LYS A 107 3.31 -12.28 0.77
CA LYS A 107 3.33 -13.52 1.54
C LYS A 107 2.08 -14.38 1.30
N GLN A 108 0.89 -13.77 1.22
CA GLN A 108 -0.35 -14.47 0.89
C GLN A 108 -0.28 -15.06 -0.53
N GLN A 109 0.14 -14.28 -1.51
CA GLN A 109 0.28 -14.75 -2.89
C GLN A 109 1.29 -15.89 -3.01
N LEU A 110 2.40 -15.81 -2.27
CA LEU A 110 3.39 -16.88 -2.20
C LEU A 110 2.79 -18.16 -1.59
N ALA A 111 2.06 -18.05 -0.49
CA ALA A 111 1.39 -19.19 0.13
C ALA A 111 0.37 -19.85 -0.83
N GLU A 112 -0.43 -19.06 -1.54
CA GLU A 112 -1.36 -19.55 -2.56
C GLU A 112 -0.63 -20.25 -3.73
N ALA A 113 0.48 -19.67 -4.19
CA ALA A 113 1.29 -20.25 -5.26
C ALA A 113 1.94 -21.59 -4.83
N GLU A 114 2.46 -21.65 -3.61
CA GLU A 114 2.99 -22.88 -3.02
C GLU A 114 1.92 -23.95 -2.86
N GLU A 115 0.69 -23.57 -2.48
CA GLU A 115 -0.44 -24.50 -2.41
C GLU A 115 -0.81 -25.08 -3.77
N LYS A 116 -0.89 -24.23 -4.80
CA LYS A 116 -1.12 -24.66 -6.19
C LYS A 116 -0.01 -25.61 -6.66
N LEU A 117 1.25 -25.31 -6.34
CA LEU A 117 2.39 -26.18 -6.67
C LEU A 117 2.31 -27.51 -5.92
N ARG A 118 1.97 -27.50 -4.63
CA ARG A 118 1.75 -28.72 -3.84
C ARG A 118 0.61 -29.55 -4.42
N ALA A 119 -0.49 -28.93 -4.84
CA ALA A 119 -1.61 -29.62 -5.48
C ALA A 119 -1.20 -30.24 -6.83
N ALA A 120 -0.49 -29.49 -7.68
CA ALA A 120 0.01 -29.99 -8.96
C ALA A 120 1.00 -31.17 -8.78
N ARG A 121 1.89 -31.10 -7.78
CA ARG A 121 2.79 -32.22 -7.44
C ARG A 121 2.05 -33.45 -6.94
N ARG A 122 0.97 -33.29 -6.17
CA ARG A 122 0.13 -34.42 -5.71
C ARG A 122 -0.73 -35.00 -6.82
N GLY A 123 -1.15 -34.20 -7.79
CA GLY A 123 -1.80 -34.67 -9.03
C GLY A 123 -0.82 -35.29 -10.04
N GLY A 124 0.48 -35.21 -9.79
CA GLY A 124 1.55 -35.72 -10.65
C GLY A 124 1.93 -37.17 -10.36
N LYS A 125 1.00 -38.11 -10.55
CA LYS A 125 1.34 -39.51 -10.84
C LYS A 125 0.26 -40.10 -11.76
N PRO A 126 0.51 -40.26 -13.08
CA PRO A 126 -0.38 -41.05 -13.90
C PRO A 126 -0.13 -42.51 -13.55
N ALA A 127 -1.03 -43.10 -12.77
CA ALA A 127 -1.27 -44.53 -12.82
C ALA A 127 -2.05 -44.81 -14.11
N ALA A 128 -1.49 -45.65 -14.97
CA ALA A 128 -2.19 -46.34 -16.05
C ALA A 128 -3.48 -46.97 -15.47
N SER A 129 -4.68 -46.75 -16.03
CA SER A 129 -5.25 -47.37 -17.24
C SER A 129 -6.78 -47.04 -17.26
N PRO A 130 -7.56 -47.38 -18.31
CA PRO A 130 -7.30 -47.27 -19.75
C PRO A 130 -8.29 -46.28 -20.40
N VAL A 131 -7.84 -45.59 -21.47
CA VAL A 131 -8.75 -44.91 -22.40
C VAL A 131 -9.06 -45.86 -23.55
N THR A 132 -10.34 -46.14 -23.75
CA THR A 132 -10.89 -46.48 -25.06
C THR A 132 -10.66 -45.28 -25.99
N ALA A 133 -9.79 -45.41 -27.00
CA ALA A 133 -9.51 -44.37 -28.01
C ALA A 133 -10.74 -44.13 -28.93
N PRO A 134 -10.87 -43.02 -29.74
CA PRO A 134 -9.86 -42.02 -30.22
C PRO A 134 -10.36 -40.52 -30.27
N PRO A 135 -9.69 -39.52 -30.92
CA PRO A 135 -8.29 -39.02 -30.89
C PRO A 135 -8.11 -37.59 -30.26
N ALA A 136 -6.86 -37.12 -30.17
CA ALA A 136 -6.26 -35.96 -29.43
C ALA A 136 -6.68 -34.52 -29.90
N PRO A 137 -6.32 -33.38 -29.22
CA PRO A 137 -4.98 -32.94 -28.76
C PRO A 137 -4.92 -32.38 -27.30
N ALA A 138 -3.90 -32.70 -26.49
CA ALA A 138 -2.62 -32.02 -26.27
C ALA A 138 -2.64 -30.78 -25.34
N GLY A 139 -1.79 -30.84 -24.29
CA GLY A 139 -1.16 -29.65 -23.71
C GLY A 139 -1.54 -29.28 -22.28
N SER A 140 -0.76 -29.77 -21.31
CA SER A 140 -0.64 -29.12 -19.99
C SER A 140 0.03 -27.76 -20.18
N SER A 141 -0.70 -26.68 -19.99
CA SER A 141 -0.22 -25.30 -20.09
C SER A 141 0.19 -24.77 -18.71
N SER A 142 1.49 -24.50 -18.54
CA SER A 142 1.98 -23.53 -17.55
C SER A 142 1.46 -22.13 -17.95
N PRO A 143 1.21 -21.19 -17.02
CA PRO A 143 0.68 -19.85 -17.33
C PRO A 143 1.62 -18.96 -18.17
N TRP A 144 2.84 -19.42 -18.47
CA TRP A 144 3.82 -18.71 -19.26
C TRP A 144 3.87 -19.30 -20.68
N PRO A 145 3.64 -18.50 -21.74
CA PRO A 145 3.64 -18.97 -23.13
C PRO A 145 4.89 -19.77 -23.52
N GLU A 146 6.02 -19.48 -22.87
CA GLU A 146 7.36 -20.01 -23.19
C GLU A 146 7.68 -21.36 -22.56
N ASP A 147 6.87 -21.81 -21.60
CA ASP A 147 6.99 -23.15 -21.02
C ASP A 147 6.37 -24.24 -21.91
N SER A 148 5.67 -23.82 -22.96
CA SER A 148 5.12 -24.72 -23.95
C SER A 148 6.23 -25.52 -24.61
N LYS A 149 6.03 -26.84 -24.74
CA LYS A 149 6.98 -27.75 -25.41
C LYS A 149 7.35 -27.27 -26.82
N ALA A 150 6.40 -26.62 -27.51
CA ALA A 150 6.61 -26.00 -28.82
C ALA A 150 7.62 -24.84 -28.78
N VAL A 151 7.45 -23.87 -27.88
CA VAL A 151 8.35 -22.73 -27.74
C VAL A 151 9.75 -23.18 -27.32
N ARG A 152 9.85 -24.19 -26.46
CA ARG A 152 11.16 -24.78 -26.10
C ARG A 152 11.87 -25.42 -27.28
N GLN A 153 11.15 -25.98 -28.26
CA GLN A 153 11.79 -26.48 -29.48
C GLN A 153 12.23 -25.35 -30.40
N GLU A 154 11.40 -24.31 -30.56
CA GLU A 154 11.76 -23.12 -31.32
C GLU A 154 13.03 -22.44 -30.77
N ILE A 155 13.15 -22.35 -29.44
CA ILE A 155 14.36 -21.82 -28.79
C ILE A 155 15.58 -22.72 -29.06
N ARG A 156 15.44 -24.05 -29.07
CA ARG A 156 16.56 -24.98 -29.37
C ARG A 156 17.01 -24.88 -30.82
N GLU A 157 16.08 -24.80 -31.77
CA GLU A 157 16.39 -24.64 -33.19
C GLU A 157 17.07 -23.30 -33.46
N TRP A 158 16.55 -22.22 -32.85
CA TRP A 158 17.18 -20.90 -32.91
C TRP A 158 18.59 -20.90 -32.30
N ALA A 159 18.75 -21.54 -31.13
CA ALA A 159 20.02 -21.66 -30.44
C ALA A 159 21.06 -22.44 -31.26
N GLY A 160 20.67 -23.57 -31.86
CA GLY A 160 21.53 -24.38 -32.73
C GLY A 160 21.98 -23.62 -33.98
N THR A 161 21.09 -22.82 -34.57
CA THR A 161 21.41 -21.98 -35.74
C THR A 161 22.36 -20.82 -35.40
N ARG A 162 22.36 -20.37 -34.15
CA ARG A 162 23.20 -19.25 -33.64
C ARG A 162 24.48 -19.72 -32.94
N GLY A 163 24.72 -21.04 -32.84
CA GLY A 163 25.90 -21.62 -32.21
C GLY A 163 25.85 -21.70 -30.68
N TYR A 164 24.68 -21.57 -30.06
CA TYR A 164 24.51 -21.78 -28.62
C TYR A 164 24.42 -23.27 -28.31
N GLN A 165 25.23 -23.73 -27.35
CA GLN A 165 25.20 -25.13 -26.91
C GLN A 165 24.04 -25.36 -25.94
N VAL A 166 22.99 -26.02 -26.42
CA VAL A 166 21.81 -26.38 -25.64
C VAL A 166 21.63 -27.90 -25.67
N SER A 167 21.26 -28.49 -24.53
CA SER A 167 20.95 -29.92 -24.44
C SER A 167 19.68 -30.25 -25.22
N ASP A 168 19.71 -31.35 -25.99
CA ASP A 168 18.57 -31.90 -26.73
C ASP A 168 17.36 -32.20 -25.84
N ARG A 169 17.59 -32.42 -24.54
CA ARG A 169 16.56 -32.73 -23.54
C ARG A 169 16.74 -31.90 -22.28
N GLY A 170 15.61 -31.52 -21.67
CA GLY A 170 15.57 -30.83 -20.38
C GLY A 170 15.31 -29.32 -20.48
N VAL A 171 15.61 -28.62 -19.38
CA VAL A 171 15.40 -27.18 -19.21
C VAL A 171 16.45 -26.41 -20.01
N ILE A 172 16.01 -25.39 -20.74
CA ILE A 172 16.90 -24.52 -21.51
C ILE A 172 17.56 -23.54 -20.55
N PRO A 173 18.88 -23.32 -20.63
CA PRO A 173 19.57 -22.35 -19.79
C PRO A 173 18.93 -20.95 -19.90
N ALA A 174 18.77 -20.27 -18.76
CA ALA A 174 18.07 -18.98 -18.69
C ALA A 174 18.66 -17.91 -19.63
N HIS A 175 19.98 -17.88 -19.80
CA HIS A 175 20.65 -16.93 -20.70
C HIS A 175 20.27 -17.11 -22.18
N VAL A 176 19.98 -18.34 -22.62
CA VAL A 176 19.52 -18.62 -24.00
C VAL A 176 18.07 -18.16 -24.18
N VAL A 177 17.22 -18.37 -23.17
CA VAL A 177 15.84 -17.89 -23.18
C VAL A 177 15.80 -16.35 -23.23
N THR A 178 16.65 -15.68 -22.44
CA THR A 178 16.78 -14.21 -22.48
C THR A 178 17.28 -13.72 -23.84
N ALA A 179 18.30 -14.38 -24.42
CA ALA A 179 18.81 -14.00 -25.74
C ALA A 179 17.76 -14.21 -26.86
N TRP A 180 16.94 -15.25 -26.76
CA TRP A 180 15.82 -15.48 -27.68
C TRP A 180 14.70 -14.45 -27.50
N ARG A 181 14.36 -14.04 -26.26
CA ARG A 181 13.39 -12.96 -26.01
C ARG A 181 13.86 -11.62 -26.58
N ASN A 182 15.15 -11.33 -26.43
CA ASN A 182 15.75 -10.09 -26.91
C ASN A 182 16.16 -10.16 -28.39
N ARG A 183 15.77 -11.22 -29.14
CA ARG A 183 16.14 -11.38 -30.56
C ARG A 183 15.62 -10.24 -31.42
N ASP A 184 14.49 -9.66 -31.02
CA ASP A 184 13.80 -8.56 -31.70
C ASP A 184 14.09 -7.19 -31.04
N ASP A 185 14.62 -7.17 -29.81
CA ASP A 185 15.12 -5.97 -29.12
C ASP A 185 16.54 -5.62 -29.58
N ALA A 186 16.69 -5.43 -30.88
CA ALA A 186 17.81 -4.65 -31.40
C ALA A 186 17.54 -3.18 -31.07
N PRO A 187 18.45 -2.45 -30.39
CA PRO A 187 18.42 -1.00 -30.49
C PRO A 187 18.63 -0.65 -31.96
N GLN A 188 17.59 -0.13 -32.60
CA GLN A 188 17.77 0.67 -33.81
C GLN A 188 18.64 1.86 -33.42
N ARG A 189 19.97 1.68 -33.50
CA ARG A 189 20.89 2.81 -33.60
C ARG A 189 20.62 3.45 -34.96
N GLN A 190 19.65 4.36 -34.98
CA GLN A 190 19.54 5.35 -36.05
C GLN A 190 20.84 6.14 -36.06
N ALA A 191 21.51 6.05 -37.20
CA ALA A 191 22.50 7.01 -37.63
C ALA A 191 21.86 8.41 -37.69
N GLY A 192 22.61 9.38 -37.19
CA GLY A 192 22.35 10.82 -37.22
C GLY A 192 23.53 11.52 -36.59
#